data_AF-A0A109JYL6-F1
#
_entry.id   AF-A0A109JYL6-F1
#
_cell.length_a   1.000
_cell.length_b   1.000
_cell.length_c   1.000
_cell.angle_alpha   90.00
_cell.angle_beta   90.00
_cell.angle_gamma   90.00
#
_symmetry.space_group_name_H-M   'P 1'
#
loop_
_entity.id
_entity.type
_entity.pdbx_description
1 polymer ?
#
loop_
_entity_poly.entity_id
_entity_poly.type
_entity_poly.pdbx_seq_one_letter_code
_entity_poly.pdbx_strand_id
1 'polypeptide(L)' 'MSALQAKLERFEILADECELIASRAIDGGNRELYERLGVRYRELATDMRTVIATIAGPAV' A
#
# COMPACT_ATOMS: atom_id res chain seq x y z
N MET A 1 5.34 -17.69 1.78
CA MET A 1 5.42 -16.23 1.52
C MET A 1 6.70 -15.71 2.13
N SER A 2 7.52 -14.97 1.40
CA SER A 2 8.73 -14.35 1.97
C SER A 2 8.37 -13.18 2.90
N ALA A 3 9.26 -12.78 3.82
CA ALA A 3 9.02 -11.64 4.69
C ALA A 3 8.74 -10.33 3.91
N LEU A 4 9.37 -10.18 2.73
CA LEU A 4 9.14 -9.05 1.84
C LEU A 4 7.76 -9.11 1.18
N GLN A 5 7.33 -10.30 0.74
CA GLN A 5 5.98 -10.49 0.20
C GLN A 5 4.89 -10.23 1.24
N ALA A 6 5.07 -10.71 2.48
CA ALA A 6 4.13 -10.43 3.57
C ALA A 6 4.06 -8.92 3.91
N LYS A 7 5.19 -8.21 3.78
CA LYS A 7 5.24 -6.76 3.98
C LYS A 7 4.57 -5.99 2.82
N LEU A 8 4.75 -6.44 1.58
CA LEU A 8 4.03 -5.91 0.42
C LEU A 8 2.52 -6.06 0.59
N GLU A 9 2.06 -7.28 0.86
CA GLU A 9 0.64 -7.59 1.07
C GLU A 9 0.04 -6.71 2.17
N ARG A 10 0.78 -6.50 3.26
CA ARG A 10 0.34 -5.60 4.33
C ARG A 10 0.19 -4.15 3.88
N PHE A 11 1.06 -3.63 3.02
CA PHE A 11 0.90 -2.28 2.47
C PHE A 11 -0.29 -2.19 1.52
N GLU A 12 -0.54 -3.22 0.71
CA GLU A 12 -1.70 -3.29 -0.17
C GLU A 12 -3.01 -3.30 0.64
N ILE A 13 -3.10 -4.13 1.67
CA ILE A 13 -4.25 -4.17 2.59
C ILE A 13 -4.48 -2.81 3.25
N LEU A 14 -3.43 -2.17 3.77
CA LEU A 14 -3.55 -0.87 4.43
C LEU A 14 -3.99 0.24 3.45
N ALA A 15 -3.57 0.17 2.18
CA ALA A 15 -4.04 1.09 1.15
C ALA A 15 -5.54 0.93 0.88
N ASP A 16 -6.00 -0.31 0.74
CA ASP A 16 -7.41 -0.63 0.48
C ASP A 16 -8.31 -0.28 1.68
N GLU A 17 -7.82 -0.52 2.90
CA GLU A 17 -8.51 -0.09 4.13
C GLU A 17 -8.66 1.44 4.20
N CYS A 18 -7.61 2.18 3.83
CA CYS A 18 -7.66 3.64 3.78
C CYS A 18 -8.70 4.14 2.77
N GLU A 19 -8.75 3.56 1.57
CA GLU A 19 -9.75 3.91 0.57
C GLU A 19 -11.17 3.60 1.06
N LEU A 20 -11.36 2.44 1.70
CA LEU A 20 -12.65 2.07 2.27
C LEU A 20 -13.10 3.05 3.35
N ILE A 21 -12.21 3.47 4.25
CA ILE A 21 -12.53 4.44 5.30
C ILE A 21 -12.85 5.80 4.70
N ALA A 22 -12.04 6.29 3.76
CA ALA A 22 -12.26 7.57 3.09
C ALA A 22 -13.64 7.62 2.38
N SER A 23 -14.02 6.52 1.70
CA SER A 23 -15.32 6.40 1.03
C SER A 23 -16.52 6.45 1.98
N ARG A 24 -16.32 6.03 3.25
CA ARG A 24 -17.35 6.01 4.30
C ARG A 24 -17.31 7.24 5.20
N ALA A 25 -16.25 8.04 5.12
CA ALA A 25 -16.11 9.24 5.92
C ALA A 25 -17.13 10.31 5.51
N ILE A 26 -17.92 10.77 6.48
CA ILE A 26 -18.87 11.88 6.34
C ILE A 26 -18.15 13.23 6.52
N ASP A 27 -17.13 13.25 7.39
CA ASP A 27 -16.27 14.42 7.61
C ASP A 27 -15.20 14.52 6.51
N GLY A 28 -15.06 15.71 5.92
CA GLY A 28 -14.12 15.98 4.84
C GLY A 28 -12.66 15.90 5.27
N GLY A 29 -12.34 16.27 6.52
CA GLY A 29 -10.98 16.21 7.05
C GLY A 29 -10.50 14.77 7.22
N ASN A 30 -11.34 13.91 7.78
CA ASN A 30 -11.06 12.48 7.87
C ASN A 30 -10.96 11.84 6.47
N ARG A 31 -11.85 12.20 5.53
CA ARG A 31 -11.76 11.72 4.15
C ARG A 31 -10.38 12.03 3.54
N GLU A 32 -9.98 13.30 3.55
CA GLU A 32 -8.70 13.74 2.97
C GLU A 32 -7.50 13.05 3.65
N LEU A 33 -7.56 12.90 4.98
CA LEU A 33 -6.50 12.22 5.73
C LEU A 33 -6.32 10.76 5.28
N TYR A 34 -7.41 10.00 5.18
CA TYR A 34 -7.34 8.60 4.74
C TYR A 34 -7.01 8.47 3.25
N GLU A 35 -7.46 9.39 2.38
CA GLU A 35 -7.03 9.42 0.98
C GLU A 35 -5.51 9.60 0.85
N ARG A 36 -4.95 10.59 1.55
CA ARG A 36 -3.50 10.84 1.55
C ARG A 36 -2.72 9.67 2.12
N LEU A 37 -3.21 9.04 3.18
CA LEU A 37 -2.56 7.88 3.79
C LEU A 37 -2.60 6.66 2.85
N GLY A 38 -3.71 6.41 2.18
CA GLY A 38 -3.83 5.34 1.18
C GLY A 38 -2.84 5.50 0.02
N VAL A 39 -2.64 6.73 -0.47
CA VAL A 39 -1.61 7.04 -1.47
C VAL A 39 -0.22 6.65 -0.98
N ARG A 40 0.14 6.99 0.27
CA ARG A 40 1.46 6.63 0.83
C ARG A 40 1.67 5.13 0.94
N TYR A 41 0.63 4.37 1.31
CA TYR A 41 0.74 2.91 1.33
C TYR A 41 0.90 2.31 -0.07
N ARG A 42 0.26 2.89 -1.10
CA ARG A 42 0.48 2.47 -2.50
C ARG A 42 1.89 2.76 -3.00
N GLU A 43 2.46 3.90 -2.62
CA GLU A 43 3.87 4.24 -2.91
C GLU A 43 4.80 3.19 -2.27
N LEU A 44 4.61 2.90 -0.97
CA LEU A 44 5.39 1.88 -0.26
C LEU A 44 5.24 0.47 -0.86
N ALA A 45 4.04 0.09 -1.30
CA ALA A 45 3.80 -1.17 -2.00
C ALA A 45 4.57 -1.21 -3.32
N THR A 46 4.59 -0.10 -4.07
CA THR A 46 5.33 0.01 -5.33
C THR A 46 6.83 -0.12 -5.10
N ASP A 47 7.38 0.56 -4.10
CA ASP A 47 8.79 0.44 -3.72
C ASP A 47 9.14 -0.98 -3.30
N MET A 48 8.26 -1.65 -2.54
CA MET A 48 8.46 -3.04 -2.13
C MET A 48 8.45 -4.01 -3.31
N ARG A 49 7.60 -3.80 -4.31
CA ARG A 49 7.63 -4.60 -5.56
C ARG A 49 8.97 -4.45 -6.28
N THR A 50 9.50 -3.23 -6.34
CA THR A 50 10.84 -2.97 -6.91
C THR A 50 11.94 -3.69 -6.14
N VAL A 51 11.92 -3.66 -4.81
CA VAL A 51 12.88 -4.38 -3.97
C VAL A 51 12.78 -5.90 -4.20
N ILE A 52 11.57 -6.46 -4.19
CA ILE A 52 11.35 -7.89 -4.45
C ILE A 52 11.88 -8.28 -5.84
N ALA A 53 11.58 -7.49 -6.88
CA ALA A 53 12.06 -7.74 -8.23
C ALA A 53 13.59 -7.68 -8.33
N THR A 54 14.22 -6.74 -7.63
CA THR A 54 15.69 -6.61 -7.59
C THR A 54 16.35 -7.84 -6.94
N ILE A 55 15.75 -8.35 -5.87
CA ILE A 55 16.29 -9.52 -5.14
C ILE A 55 16.01 -10.83 -5.87
N ALA A 56 14.89 -10.94 -6.59
CA ALA A 56 14.56 -12.12 -7.39
C ALA A 56 15.50 -12.31 -8.61
N GLY A 57 16.26 -11.27 -8.99
CA GLY A 57 17.07 -11.24 -10.21
C GLY A 57 16.21 -11.06 -11.47
N PRO A 58 16.79 -10.66 -12.62
CA PRO A 58 16.08 -10.74 -13.89
C PRO A 58 15.71 -12.21 -14.14
N ALA A 59 14.47 -12.47 -14.53
CA ALA A 59 14.10 -13.77 -15.08
C ALA A 59 15.03 -14.06 -16.28
N VAL A 60 15.95 -15.00 -16.09
CA VAL A 60 16.81 -15.55 -17.15
C VAL A 60 16.00 -16.53 -17.98
#